data_AF-A0A0B5AQC3-F1
#
_entry.id   AF-A0A0B5AQC3-F1
#
_cell.length_a   1.000
_cell.length_b   1.000
_cell.length_c   1.000
_cell.angle_alpha   90.00
_cell.angle_beta   90.00
_cell.angle_gamma   90.00
#
_symmetry.space_group_name_H-M   'P 1'
#
loop_
_entity.id
_entity.type
_entity.pdbx_description
1 polymer ?
#
loop_
_entity_poly.entity_id
_entity_poly.type
_entity_poly.pdbx_seq_one_letter_code
_entity_poly.pdbx_strand_id
1 'polypeptide(L)'
;MEKKWGLRLIQISAIFGFIGTYLGSHMAGVMDYSLRPIHAHILLVGWLSVFAWGIFYQIFEIKYKKLVTIHCISAIIGAIGLTSGMWFYNLNPLNLGDTFVLVFFIVGGTILLIAFFLFAVVTFFTVPRVQKQ
;
A
#
# COMPACT_ATOMS: atom_id res chain seq x y z
N MET A 1 -18.24 -2.18 8.79
CA MET A 1 -17.00 -2.97 8.52
C MET A 1 -15.92 -2.07 7.92
N GLU A 2 -16.31 -1.18 7.02
CA GLU A 2 -15.52 -0.23 6.28
C GLU A 2 -14.81 0.77 7.19
N LYS A 3 -15.48 1.35 8.18
CA LYS A 3 -14.82 2.24 9.16
C LYS A 3 -13.67 1.57 9.91
N LYS A 4 -13.83 0.29 10.27
CA LYS A 4 -12.77 -0.48 10.94
C LYS A 4 -11.59 -0.71 10.00
N TRP A 5 -11.88 -1.08 8.75
CA TRP A 5 -10.86 -1.23 7.72
C TRP A 5 -10.18 0.10 7.36
N GLY A 6 -10.95 1.17 7.20
CA GLY A 6 -10.45 2.50 6.89
C GLY A 6 -9.50 3.01 7.97
N LEU A 7 -9.84 2.82 9.25
CA LEU A 7 -8.94 3.16 10.35
C LEU A 7 -7.64 2.35 10.31
N ARG A 8 -7.73 1.04 10.04
CA ARG A 8 -6.54 0.17 9.91
C ARG A 8 -5.64 0.60 8.75
N LEU A 9 -6.22 0.91 7.59
CA LEU A 9 -5.47 1.42 6.45
C LEU A 9 -4.77 2.74 6.81
N ILE A 10 -5.45 3.67 7.48
CA ILE A 10 -4.84 4.92 7.94
C ILE A 10 -3.66 4.64 8.89
N GLN A 11 -3.84 3.76 9.88
CA GLN A 11 -2.76 3.39 10.81
C GLN A 11 -1.55 2.78 10.09
N ILE A 12 -1.78 1.89 9.13
CA ILE A 12 -0.71 1.27 8.33
C ILE A 12 -0.04 2.30 7.43
N SER A 13 -0.81 3.18 6.79
CA SER A 13 -0.26 4.25 5.95
C SER A 13 0.61 5.23 6.74
N ALA A 14 0.29 5.50 8.01
CA ALA A 14 1.12 6.34 8.88
C ALA A 14 2.50 5.72 9.13
N ILE A 15 2.56 4.40 9.30
CA ILE A 15 3.84 3.66 9.43
C ILE A 15 4.64 3.77 8.13
N PHE A 16 4.01 3.54 6.98
CA PHE A 16 4.67 3.70 5.67
C PHE A 16 5.15 5.14 5.45
N GLY A 17 4.35 6.14 5.84
CA GLY A 17 4.71 7.55 5.74
C GLY A 17 5.96 7.87 6.56
N PHE A 18 6.00 7.38 7.80
CA PHE A 18 7.17 7.54 8.67
C PHE A 18 8.43 6.86 8.10
N ILE A 19 8.33 5.60 7.64
CA ILE A 19 9.47 4.90 7.05
C ILE A 19 9.92 5.62 5.76
N GLY A 20 8.98 6.04 4.92
CA GLY A 20 9.27 6.72 3.66
C GLY A 20 9.99 8.05 3.85
N THR A 21 9.53 8.88 4.78
CA THR A 21 10.21 10.15 5.08
C THR A 21 11.59 9.91 5.70
N TYR A 22 11.72 8.92 6.59
CA TYR A 22 13.00 8.50 7.13
C TYR A 22 14.00 8.09 6.02
N LEU A 23 13.57 7.26 5.06
CA LEU A 23 14.41 6.87 3.92
C LEU A 23 14.86 8.09 3.11
N GLY A 24 13.98 9.07 2.91
CA GLY A 24 14.32 10.34 2.25
C GLY A 24 15.42 11.10 2.98
N SER A 25 15.25 11.28 4.29
CA SER A 25 16.25 11.92 5.16
C SER A 25 17.58 11.17 5.17
N HIS A 26 17.54 9.84 5.22
CA HIS A 26 18.74 9.01 5.19
C HIS A 26 19.51 9.19 3.88
N MET A 27 18.85 9.07 2.73
CA MET A 27 19.48 9.28 1.42
C MET A 27 20.11 10.67 1.29
N ALA A 28 19.43 11.71 1.79
CA ALA A 28 19.97 13.07 1.79
C ALA A 28 21.18 13.21 2.72
N GLY A 29 21.20 12.52 3.86
CA GLY A 29 22.30 12.59 4.84
C GLY A 29 23.56 11.88 4.37
N VAL A 30 23.45 10.74 3.68
CA VAL A 30 24.61 9.97 3.19
C VAL A 30 24.97 10.26 1.73
N MET A 31 24.15 11.06 1.02
CA MET A 31 24.30 11.36 -0.41
C MET A 31 24.32 10.13 -1.32
N ASP A 32 23.69 9.04 -0.88
CA ASP A 32 23.45 7.81 -1.66
C ASP A 32 21.95 7.69 -1.98
N TYR A 33 21.63 7.49 -3.25
CA TYR A 33 20.28 7.39 -3.78
C TYR A 33 19.92 5.97 -4.24
N SER A 34 20.67 4.96 -3.83
CA SER A 34 20.38 3.54 -4.06
C SER A 34 18.96 3.13 -3.60
N LEU A 35 18.45 3.77 -2.53
CA LEU A 35 17.12 3.52 -1.98
C LEU A 35 15.99 4.34 -2.66
N ARG A 36 16.30 5.14 -3.69
CA ARG A 36 15.32 6.03 -4.34
C ARG A 36 14.06 5.33 -4.85
N PRO A 37 14.13 4.15 -5.52
CA PRO A 37 12.94 3.45 -5.97
C PRO A 37 12.03 3.04 -4.81
N ILE A 38 12.62 2.59 -3.70
CA ILE A 38 11.91 2.16 -2.49
C ILE A 38 11.25 3.37 -1.81
N HIS A 39 11.99 4.47 -1.65
CA HIS A 39 11.47 5.73 -1.08
C HIS A 39 10.27 6.27 -1.86
N ALA A 40 10.34 6.30 -3.19
CA ALA A 40 9.26 6.82 -4.01
C ALA A 40 7.97 5.99 -3.85
N HIS A 41 8.09 4.66 -3.92
CA HIS A 41 6.93 3.78 -3.88
C HIS A 41 6.38 3.60 -2.47
N ILE A 42 7.21 3.58 -1.43
CA ILE A 42 6.71 3.48 -0.06
C ILE A 42 5.87 4.70 0.31
N LEU A 43 6.20 5.90 -0.20
CA LEU A 43 5.37 7.08 -0.05
C LEU A 43 4.15 7.08 -0.97
N LEU A 44 4.28 6.67 -2.23
CA LEU A 44 3.16 6.69 -3.19
C LEU A 44 2.11 5.61 -2.90
N VAL A 45 2.53 4.34 -2.89
CA VAL A 45 1.61 3.21 -2.78
C VAL A 45 1.44 2.72 -1.34
N GLY A 46 2.43 2.94 -0.47
CA GLY A 46 2.37 2.58 0.95
C GLY A 46 1.68 3.64 1.81
N TRP A 47 2.06 4.91 1.66
CA TRP A 47 1.45 6.02 2.40
C TRP A 47 0.24 6.60 1.66
N LEU A 48 0.43 7.30 0.54
CA LEU A 48 -0.61 8.12 -0.07
C LEU A 48 -1.82 7.30 -0.54
N SER A 49 -1.61 6.21 -1.28
CA SER A 49 -2.69 5.39 -1.81
C SER A 49 -3.48 4.69 -0.70
N VAL A 50 -2.79 4.02 0.22
CA VAL A 50 -3.42 3.34 1.37
C VAL A 50 -4.15 4.32 2.28
N PHE A 51 -3.58 5.51 2.52
CA PHE A 51 -4.23 6.58 3.27
C PHE A 51 -5.52 7.03 2.58
N ALA A 52 -5.46 7.32 1.27
CA ALA A 52 -6.60 7.76 0.48
C ALA A 52 -7.72 6.70 0.48
N TRP A 53 -7.39 5.42 0.34
CA TRP A 53 -8.37 4.33 0.46
C TRP A 53 -8.94 4.22 1.87
N GLY A 54 -8.11 4.46 2.89
CA GLY A 54 -8.55 4.52 4.28
C GLY A 54 -9.61 5.59 4.52
N ILE A 55 -9.36 6.80 4.03
CA ILE A 55 -10.31 7.92 4.08
C ILE A 55 -11.56 7.62 3.25
N PHE A 56 -11.41 7.06 2.06
CA PHE A 56 -12.54 6.66 1.21
C PHE A 56 -13.51 5.73 1.95
N TYR A 57 -13.00 4.73 2.67
CA TYR A 57 -13.83 3.83 3.48
C TYR A 57 -14.39 4.43 4.78
N GLN A 58 -13.91 5.60 5.21
CA GLN A 58 -14.56 6.38 6.27
C GLN A 58 -15.74 7.20 5.73
N ILE A 59 -15.64 7.70 4.50
CA ILE A 59 -16.62 8.61 3.91
C ILE A 59 -17.76 7.83 3.25
N PHE A 60 -17.46 6.84 2.42
CA PHE A 60 -18.44 6.15 1.60
C PHE A 60 -18.87 4.81 2.20
N GLU A 61 -20.09 4.40 1.86
CA GLU A 61 -20.60 3.07 2.17
C GLU A 61 -20.61 2.21 0.91
N ILE A 62 -20.21 0.95 1.04
CA ILE A 62 -20.11 0.03 -0.10
C ILE A 62 -21.21 -1.01 -0.02
N LYS A 63 -21.90 -1.28 -1.13
CA LYS A 63 -22.95 -2.30 -1.21
C LYS A 63 -22.43 -3.69 -0.82
N TYR A 64 -21.25 -4.06 -1.31
CA TYR A 64 -20.64 -5.37 -1.09
C TYR A 64 -19.50 -5.31 -0.05
N LYS A 65 -19.83 -5.54 1.23
CA LYS A 65 -18.87 -5.44 2.36
C LYS A 65 -17.68 -6.43 2.26
N LYS A 66 -17.88 -7.61 1.67
CA LYS A 66 -16.79 -8.60 1.46
C LYS A 66 -15.70 -8.06 0.54
N LEU A 67 -16.09 -7.31 -0.49
CA LEU A 67 -15.15 -6.73 -1.46
C LEU A 67 -14.22 -5.72 -0.81
N VAL A 68 -14.72 -4.94 0.17
CA VAL A 68 -13.90 -4.03 0.99
C VAL A 68 -12.81 -4.79 1.73
N THR A 69 -13.15 -5.93 2.35
CA THR A 69 -12.17 -6.72 3.10
C THR A 69 -11.08 -7.27 2.20
N ILE A 70 -11.46 -7.84 1.05
CA ILE A 70 -10.50 -8.39 0.07
C ILE A 70 -9.59 -7.26 -0.44
N HIS A 71 -10.16 -6.12 -0.85
CA HIS A 71 -9.38 -4.98 -1.29
C HIS A 71 -8.38 -4.51 -0.22
N CYS A 72 -8.84 -4.29 1.03
CA CYS A 72 -7.97 -3.81 2.09
C CYS A 72 -6.82 -4.78 2.41
N ILE A 73 -7.07 -6.10 2.39
CA ILE A 73 -6.04 -7.10 2.60
C ILE A 73 -5.04 -7.09 1.44
N SER A 74 -5.52 -7.09 0.19
CA SER A 74 -4.66 -6.98 -1.00
C SER A 74 -3.85 -5.69 -1.00
N ALA A 75 -4.43 -4.57 -0.57
CA ALA A 75 -3.74 -3.28 -0.46
C ALA A 75 -2.58 -3.35 0.54
N ILE A 76 -2.80 -3.91 1.73
CA ILE A 76 -1.77 -4.05 2.76
C ILE A 76 -0.66 -5.00 2.30
N ILE A 77 -1.04 -6.20 1.84
CA ILE A 77 -0.07 -7.21 1.40
C ILE A 77 0.70 -6.73 0.16
N GLY A 78 0.02 -6.11 -0.80
CA GLY A 78 0.62 -5.57 -2.01
C GLY A 78 1.56 -4.41 -1.74
N ALA A 79 1.18 -3.48 -0.85
CA ALA A 79 2.06 -2.37 -0.46
C ALA A 79 3.34 -2.89 0.22
N ILE A 80 3.20 -3.75 1.24
CA ILE A 80 4.34 -4.36 1.94
C ILE A 80 5.19 -5.17 0.96
N GLY A 81 4.55 -6.03 0.17
CA GLY A 81 5.21 -6.95 -0.76
C GLY A 81 5.97 -6.23 -1.86
N LEU A 82 5.38 -5.20 -2.49
CA LEU A 82 6.08 -4.42 -3.51
C LEU A 82 7.27 -3.67 -2.90
N THR A 83 7.09 -2.96 -1.79
CA THR A 83 8.17 -2.11 -1.22
C THR A 83 9.31 -2.94 -0.67
N SER A 84 9.02 -4.03 0.03
CA SER A 84 10.05 -4.96 0.51
C SER A 84 10.66 -5.77 -0.65
N GLY A 85 9.87 -6.13 -1.65
CA GLY A 85 10.35 -6.80 -2.86
C GLY A 85 11.32 -5.95 -3.66
N MET A 86 11.05 -4.66 -3.82
CA MET A 86 12.01 -3.73 -4.41
C MET A 86 13.30 -3.64 -3.60
N TRP A 87 13.20 -3.65 -2.27
CA TRP A 87 14.39 -3.60 -1.41
C TRP A 87 15.28 -4.84 -1.62
N PHE A 88 14.70 -6.03 -1.61
CA PHE A 88 15.44 -7.26 -1.93
C PHE A 88 15.94 -7.28 -3.37
N TYR A 89 15.16 -6.81 -4.34
CA TYR A 89 15.55 -6.83 -5.75
C TYR A 89 16.68 -5.86 -6.09
N ASN A 90 16.71 -4.67 -5.48
CA ASN A 90 17.71 -3.66 -5.78
C ASN A 90 18.99 -3.82 -4.96
N LEU A 91 18.88 -4.23 -3.69
CA LEU A 91 20.03 -4.28 -2.77
C LEU A 91 20.40 -5.68 -2.32
N ASN A 92 19.46 -6.63 -2.37
CA ASN A 92 19.59 -8.01 -1.90
C ASN A 92 20.48 -8.16 -0.63
N PRO A 93 20.19 -7.43 0.47
CA PRO A 93 21.09 -7.34 1.62
C PRO A 93 21.31 -8.67 2.35
N LEU A 94 20.45 -9.66 2.11
CA LEU A 94 20.51 -10.99 2.70
C LEU A 94 21.14 -12.03 1.75
N ASN A 95 21.63 -11.62 0.57
CA ASN A 95 22.17 -12.50 -0.47
C ASN A 95 21.23 -13.70 -0.77
N LEU A 96 19.94 -13.42 -0.92
CA LEU A 96 18.95 -14.42 -1.30
C LEU A 96 19.12 -14.79 -2.78
N GLY A 97 18.65 -15.97 -3.18
CA GLY A 97 18.74 -16.40 -4.57
C GLY A 97 17.93 -15.50 -5.52
N ASP A 98 18.51 -15.16 -6.67
CA ASP A 98 17.94 -14.21 -7.64
C ASP A 98 16.51 -14.57 -8.07
N THR A 99 16.24 -15.86 -8.30
CA THR A 99 14.90 -16.36 -8.64
C THR A 99 13.87 -16.04 -7.55
N PHE A 100 14.23 -16.24 -6.28
CA PHE A 100 13.32 -15.95 -5.17
C PHE A 100 13.03 -14.46 -5.08
N VAL A 101 14.08 -13.63 -5.16
CA VAL A 101 13.96 -12.18 -5.07
C VAL A 101 13.09 -11.61 -6.20
N LEU A 102 13.32 -12.08 -7.44
CA LEU A 102 12.52 -11.70 -8.60
C LEU A 102 11.04 -12.09 -8.44
N VAL A 103 10.77 -13.34 -8.06
CA VAL A 103 9.40 -13.83 -7.87
C VAL A 103 8.70 -13.08 -6.75
N PHE A 104 9.38 -12.84 -5.63
CA PHE A 104 8.82 -12.10 -4.50
C PHE A 104 8.44 -10.66 -4.90
N PHE A 105 9.30 -9.97 -5.65
CA PHE A 105 9.02 -8.64 -6.18
C PHE A 105 7.81 -8.64 -7.14
N ILE A 106 7.75 -9.57 -8.10
CA ILE A 106 6.64 -9.69 -9.06
C ILE A 106 5.32 -10.00 -8.35
N VAL A 107 5.32 -10.94 -7.40
CA VAL A 107 4.12 -11.31 -6.64
C VAL A 107 3.62 -10.12 -5.82
N GLY A 108 4.52 -9.40 -5.14
CA GLY A 108 4.17 -8.19 -4.40
C GLY A 108 3.51 -7.14 -5.28
N GLY A 109 4.11 -6.85 -6.45
CA GLY A 109 3.54 -5.91 -7.42
C GLY A 109 2.21 -6.35 -8.01
N THR A 110 2.05 -7.64 -8.28
CA THR A 110 0.81 -8.20 -8.83
C THR A 110 -0.33 -8.11 -7.82
N ILE A 111 -0.08 -8.38 -6.54
CA ILE A 111 -1.08 -8.24 -5.48
C ILE A 111 -1.52 -6.77 -5.34
N LEU A 112 -0.57 -5.83 -5.46
CA LEU A 112 -0.90 -4.41 -5.43
C LEU A 112 -1.72 -3.99 -6.66
N LEU A 113 -1.39 -4.49 -7.86
CA LEU A 113 -2.18 -4.25 -9.06
C LEU A 113 -3.63 -4.75 -8.89
N ILE A 114 -3.80 -5.93 -8.30
CA ILE A 114 -5.13 -6.45 -7.94
C ILE A 114 -5.83 -5.52 -6.95
N ALA A 115 -5.12 -4.96 -5.97
CA ALA A 115 -5.71 -3.98 -5.06
C ALA A 115 -6.24 -2.74 -5.80
N PHE A 116 -5.45 -2.15 -6.70
CA PHE A 116 -5.91 -1.02 -7.53
C PHE A 116 -7.13 -1.39 -8.38
N PHE A 117 -7.12 -2.57 -9.00
CA PHE A 117 -8.26 -3.05 -9.76
C PHE A 117 -9.51 -3.22 -8.89
N LEU A 118 -9.38 -3.85 -7.72
CA LEU A 118 -10.49 -4.01 -6.78
C LEU A 118 -11.01 -2.66 -6.29
N PHE A 119 -10.13 -1.70 -6.03
CA PHE A 119 -10.53 -0.34 -5.68
C PHE A 119 -11.34 0.31 -6.80
N ALA A 120 -10.85 0.24 -8.04
CA ALA A 120 -11.57 0.75 -9.21
C ALA A 120 -12.94 0.10 -9.36
N VAL A 121 -13.09 -1.19 -9.07
CA VAL A 121 -14.41 -1.86 -9.07
C VAL A 121 -15.28 -1.38 -7.90
N VAL A 122 -14.71 -1.22 -6.71
CA VAL A 122 -15.43 -0.79 -5.50
C VAL A 122 -16.06 0.59 -5.66
N THR A 123 -15.40 1.53 -6.36
CA THR A 123 -15.92 2.89 -6.55
C THR A 123 -17.26 2.91 -7.27
N PHE A 124 -17.52 2.00 -8.21
CA PHE A 124 -18.81 1.84 -8.88
C PHE A 124 -19.92 1.24 -8.02
N PHE A 125 -19.59 0.66 -6.86
CA PHE A 125 -20.55 0.10 -5.90
C PHE A 125 -20.69 0.94 -4.63
N THR A 126 -20.28 2.22 -4.71
CA THR A 126 -20.48 3.21 -3.64
C THR A 126 -21.94 3.64 -3.57
N VAL A 127 -22.42 3.83 -2.35
CA VAL A 127 -23.73 4.41 -2.07
C VAL A 127 -23.52 5.69 -1.27
N PRO A 128 -24.14 6.83 -1.67
CA PRO A 128 -24.11 8.04 -0.87
C PRO A 128 -24.65 7.76 0.53
N ARG A 129 -23.95 8.21 1.56
CA ARG A 129 -24.39 8.03 2.94
C ARG A 129 -25.59 8.92 3.20
N VAL A 130 -26.70 8.32 3.66
CA VAL A 130 -27.81 9.09 4.25
C VAL A 130 -27.35 9.56 5.63
N GLN A 131 -27.11 10.87 5.77
CA GLN A 131 -26.83 11.49 7.06
C GLN A 131 -28.09 11.40 7.91
N LYS A 132 -28.11 10.48 8.89
CA LYS A 132 -29.10 10.56 9.98
C LYS A 132 -28.70 11.75 10.85
N GLN A 133 -29.52 12.80 10.82
CA GLN A 133 -29.47 13.92 11.75
C GLN A 133 -29.70 13.44 13.17
#